data_AF-A0A2A2FL44-F1
#
_entry.id   AF-A0A2A2FL44-F1
#
_cell.length_a   1.000
_cell.length_b   1.000
_cell.length_c   1.000
_cell.angle_alpha   90.00
_cell.angle_beta   90.00
_cell.angle_gamma   90.00
#
_symmetry.space_group_name_H-M   'P 1'
#
loop_
_entity.id
_entity.type
_entity.pdbx_description
1 polymer ?
#
loop_
_entity_poly.entity_id
_entity_poly.type
_entity_poly.pdbx_seq_one_letter_code
_entity_poly.pdbx_strand_id
1 'polypeptide(L)' 'MTTLYCAICGNRFEPDDDHMWIDAERKPRTCHPTAPLYEADAEYAFHVDCWERETSGWRAPA' A
#
# COMPACT_ATOMS: atom_id res chain seq x y z
N MET A 1 7.71 18.09 8.53
CA MET A 1 6.98 16.81 8.63
C MET A 1 6.38 16.56 7.27
N THR A 2 6.61 15.38 6.70
CA THR A 2 6.07 14.99 5.40
C THR A 2 4.63 14.51 5.61
N THR A 3 3.66 15.10 4.92
CA THR A 3 2.26 14.66 5.03
C THR A 3 2.09 13.31 4.31
N LEU A 4 1.48 12.33 4.98
CA LEU A 4 1.18 11.02 4.43
C LEU A 4 -0.30 10.91 4.03
N TYR A 5 -0.59 10.01 3.08
CA TYR A 5 -1.94 9.73 2.59
C TYR A 5 -2.19 8.23 2.60
N CYS A 6 -3.33 7.82 3.15
CA CYS A 6 -3.66 6.40 3.26
C CYS A 6 -4.03 5.86 1.88
N ALA A 7 -3.32 4.84 1.39
CA ALA A 7 -3.61 4.26 0.08
C ALA A 7 -4.96 3.49 0.00
N ILE A 8 -5.61 3.21 1.14
CA ILE A 8 -6.95 2.59 1.20
C ILE A 8 -8.06 3.63 1.11
N CYS A 9 -8.04 4.66 1.97
CA CYS A 9 -9.16 5.61 2.08
C CYS A 9 -8.87 7.00 1.50
N GLY A 10 -7.63 7.30 1.12
CA GLY A 10 -7.20 8.57 0.52
C GLY A 10 -7.08 9.74 1.51
N ASN A 11 -7.47 9.57 2.78
CA ASN A 11 -7.38 10.62 3.79
C ASN A 11 -5.92 10.86 4.21
N ARG A 12 -5.63 12.13 4.56
CA ARG A 12 -4.34 12.54 5.11
C ARG A 12 -4.20 12.08 6.56
N PHE A 13 -2.96 11.76 6.96
CA PHE A 13 -2.59 11.58 8.36
C PHE A 13 -1.19 12.13 8.63
N GLU A 14 -0.95 12.50 9.88
CA GLU A 14 0.38 12.89 10.31
C GLU A 14 1.23 11.62 10.46
N PRO A 15 2.52 11.64 10.08
CA PRO A 15 3.46 10.58 10.40
C PRO A 15 3.75 10.60 11.91
N ASP A 16 2.81 10.13 12.73
CA ASP A 16 3.07 9.70 14.10
C ASP A 16 3.58 8.25 14.11
N ASP A 17 3.85 7.64 15.25
CA ASP A 17 4.40 6.27 15.29
C ASP A 17 3.40 5.17 14.87
N ASP A 18 2.13 5.50 14.60
CA ASP A 18 1.04 4.52 14.47
C ASP A 18 0.52 4.41 13.02
N HIS A 19 1.44 4.21 12.07
CA HIS A 19 1.11 3.96 10.67
C HIS A 19 1.82 2.70 10.15
N MET A 20 1.16 2.06 9.18
CA MET A 20 1.70 0.88 8.50
C MET A 20 2.32 1.27 7.18
N TRP A 21 3.51 0.76 6.89
CA TRP A 21 4.13 0.81 5.57
C TRP A 21 4.05 -0.58 4.92
N ILE A 22 3.68 -0.63 3.65
CA ILE A 22 3.68 -1.86 2.87
C ILE A 22 4.51 -1.64 1.61
N ASP A 23 5.49 -2.52 1.43
CA ASP A 23 6.19 -2.70 0.18
C ASP A 23 5.27 -3.50 -0.75
N ALA A 24 4.71 -2.84 -1.76
CA ALA A 24 3.93 -3.54 -2.75
C ALA A 24 4.87 -4.24 -3.74
N GLU A 25 4.62 -5.53 -3.99
CA GLU A 25 5.28 -6.23 -5.08
C GLU A 25 4.88 -5.61 -6.43
N ARG A 26 5.83 -5.69 -7.37
CA ARG A 26 5.70 -5.34 -8.79
C ARG A 26 4.34 -5.71 -9.37
N LYS A 27 3.50 -4.71 -9.62
CA LYS A 27 2.19 -4.92 -10.22
C LYS A 27 2.32 -5.15 -11.73
N PRO A 28 1.75 -6.24 -12.28
CA PRO A 28 1.73 -6.44 -13.73
C PRO A 28 0.97 -5.30 -14.41
N ARG A 29 1.59 -4.63 -15.37
CA ARG A 29 0.96 -3.55 -16.12
C ARG A 29 0.22 -4.15 -17.31
N THR A 30 -1.09 -4.38 -17.18
CA THR A 30 -1.88 -5.14 -18.16
C THR A 30 -2.22 -4.40 -19.48
N CYS A 31 -1.70 -3.19 -19.71
CA CYS A 31 -2.26 -2.29 -20.74
C CYS A 31 -1.30 -1.75 -21.81
N HIS A 32 -0.01 -2.14 -21.86
CA HIS A 32 0.86 -1.60 -22.93
C HIS A 32 1.90 -2.61 -23.45
N PRO A 33 1.90 -2.93 -24.77
CA PRO A 33 2.78 -3.94 -25.36
C PRO A 33 4.27 -3.58 -25.36
N THR A 34 4.62 -2.34 -25.01
CA THR A 34 6.01 -1.83 -24.99
C THR A 34 6.45 -1.24 -23.65
N ALA A 35 5.58 -1.24 -22.63
CA ALA A 35 5.98 -0.83 -21.29
C ALA A 35 6.65 -2.01 -20.56
N PRO A 36 7.50 -1.74 -19.54
CA PRO A 36 7.95 -2.79 -18.62
C PRO A 36 6.73 -3.60 -18.13
N LEU A 37 6.86 -4.92 -18.09
CA LEU A 37 5.78 -5.85 -17.71
C LEU A 37 5.22 -5.56 -16.31
N TYR A 38 5.97 -4.82 -15.50
CA TYR A 38 5.62 -4.47 -14.14
C TYR A 38 5.91 -3.01 -13.83
N GLU A 39 5.06 -2.38 -13.02
CA GLU A 39 5.39 -1.11 -12.38
C GLU A 39 6.37 -1.37 -11.21
N ALA A 40 7.33 -0.46 -11.02
CA ALA A 40 8.40 -0.61 -10.05
C ALA A 40 7.88 -0.60 -8.60
N ASP A 41 8.71 -1.13 -7.70
CA ASP A 41 8.45 -1.27 -6.26
C ASP A 41 7.93 0.06 -5.68
N ALA A 42 6.74 0.02 -5.08
CA ALA A 42 6.06 1.19 -4.53
C ALA A 42 5.80 0.97 -3.05
N GLU A 43 6.25 1.92 -2.24
CA GLU A 43 5.96 1.98 -0.81
C GLU A 43 4.66 2.75 -0.60
N TYR A 44 3.74 2.17 0.17
CA TYR A 44 2.47 2.79 0.51
C TYR A 44 2.34 2.92 2.03
N ALA A 45 1.77 4.05 2.47
CA ALA A 45 1.46 4.29 3.88
C ALA A 45 -0.05 4.11 4.13
N PHE A 46 -0.39 3.63 5.32
CA PHE A 46 -1.77 3.34 5.73
C PHE A 46 -2.00 3.71 7.19
N HIS A 47 -3.25 4.05 7.53
CA HIS A 47 -3.71 3.95 8.90
C HIS A 47 -3.71 2.48 9.33
N VAL A 48 -3.29 2.19 10.56
CA VAL A 48 -3.36 0.83 11.14
C VAL A 48 -4.77 0.27 11.05
N ASP A 49 -5.78 1.02 11.48
CA ASP A 49 -7.19 0.58 11.43
C ASP A 49 -7.67 0.24 10.02
N CYS A 50 -7.22 1.00 9.01
CA CYS A 50 -7.58 0.72 7.62
C CYS A 50 -6.93 -0.58 7.16
N TRP A 51 -5.65 -0.79 7.48
CA TRP A 51 -4.93 -2.01 7.16
C TRP A 51 -5.56 -3.24 7.83
N GLU A 52 -5.83 -3.17 9.13
CA GLU A 52 -6.44 -4.28 9.88
C GLU A 52 -7.82 -4.66 9.33
N ARG A 53 -8.64 -3.68 8.96
CA ARG A 53 -9.96 -3.94 8.37
C ARG A 53 -9.85 -4.74 7.07
N GLU A 54 -8.99 -4.30 6.15
CA GLU A 54 -8.83 -4.95 4.83
C GLU A 54 -8.13 -6.32 4.93
N THR A 55 -7.30 -6.54 5.97
CA THR A 55 -6.51 -7.77 6.15
C THR A 55 -7.05 -8.75 7.19
N SER A 56 -8.12 -8.40 7.90
CA SER A 56 -8.74 -9.21 8.96
C SER A 56 -9.09 -10.66 8.57
N GLY A 57 -9.27 -10.93 7.27
CA GLY A 57 -9.57 -12.27 6.74
C GLY A 57 -8.39 -12.99 6.09
N TRP A 58 -7.19 -12.40 6.09
CA TRP A 58 -6.03 -12.99 5.43
C TRP A 58 -5.53 -14.19 6.23
N ARG A 59 -5.05 -15.21 5.51
CA ARG A 59 -4.47 -16.40 6.13
C ARG A 59 -2.96 -16.28 6.13
N ALA A 60 -2.34 -16.55 7.27
CA ALA A 60 -0.91 -16.74 7.33
C ALA A 60 -0.52 -17.93 6.43
N PRO A 61 0.67 -17.90 5.79
CA PRO A 61 1.25 -19.08 5.17
C PRO A 61 1.29 -20.24 6.17
N ALA A 62 1.03 -21.46 5.69
CA ALA A 62 1.10 -22.68 6.49
C ALA A 62 2.55 -23.11 6.74
#